data_AF-A0A6N9HMW8-F1
#
_entry.id   AF-A0A6N9HMW8-F1
#
_cell.length_a   1.000
_cell.length_b   1.000
_cell.length_c   1.000
_cell.angle_alpha   90.00
_cell.angle_beta   90.00
_cell.angle_gamma   90.00
#
_symmetry.space_group_name_H-M   'P 1'
#
loop_
_entity.id
_entity.type
_entity.pdbx_description
1 polymer ?
#
loop_
_entity_poly.entity_id
_entity_poly.type
_entity_poly.pdbx_seq_one_letter_code
_entity_poly.pdbx_strand_id
1 'polypeptide(L)'
;MLGKASAAAFLGMPLAAGMVGILILLLRDQRSWTLPLLLLFFLVWVAVMAAAFQCRSGWRAWLWMGSATAGVYGSMYLLKASGLARVAA
;
A
#
# COMPACT_ATOMS: atom_id res chain seq x y z
N MET A 1 -17.13 -15.66 2.36
CA MET A 1 -16.14 -15.07 3.29
C MET A 1 -14.70 -15.29 2.81
N LEU A 2 -14.32 -16.53 2.50
CA LEU A 2 -12.96 -16.93 2.12
C LEU A 2 -12.33 -16.10 0.99
N GLY A 3 -13.08 -15.77 -0.06
CA GLY A 3 -12.55 -14.94 -1.16
C GLY A 3 -12.19 -13.49 -0.78
N LYS A 4 -12.86 -12.91 0.23
CA LYS A 4 -12.48 -11.59 0.76
C LYS A 4 -11.27 -11.70 1.68
N ALA A 5 -11.25 -12.74 2.52
CA ALA A 5 -10.14 -13.01 3.41
C ALA A 5 -8.84 -13.33 2.64
N SER A 6 -8.92 -14.05 1.51
CA SER A 6 -7.76 -14.29 0.66
C SER A 6 -7.30 -13.02 -0.06
N ALA A 7 -8.21 -12.20 -0.59
CA ALA A 7 -7.87 -10.89 -1.15
C ALA A 7 -7.13 -10.04 -0.11
N ALA A 8 -7.69 -9.98 1.10
CA ALA A 8 -7.10 -9.27 2.23
C ALA A 8 -5.68 -9.83 2.52
N ALA A 9 -5.55 -11.13 2.76
CA ALA A 9 -4.28 -11.79 3.10
C ALA A 9 -3.18 -11.55 2.05
N PHE A 10 -3.49 -11.72 0.76
CA PHE A 10 -2.49 -11.61 -0.31
C PHE A 10 -2.19 -10.17 -0.72
N LEU A 11 -3.21 -9.31 -0.80
CA LEU A 11 -3.07 -7.96 -1.36
C LEU A 11 -2.98 -6.87 -0.30
N GLY A 12 -3.40 -7.12 0.93
CA GLY A 12 -3.43 -6.10 1.96
C GLY A 12 -2.03 -5.69 2.40
N MET A 13 -1.11 -6.65 2.53
CA MET A 13 0.29 -6.38 2.86
C MET A 13 1.02 -5.55 1.78
N PRO A 14 1.02 -5.96 0.49
CA PRO A 14 1.68 -5.17 -0.56
C PRO A 14 1.02 -3.80 -0.77
N LEU A 15 -0.30 -3.69 -0.65
CA LEU A 15 -0.98 -2.41 -0.74
C LEU A 15 -0.56 -1.45 0.38
N ALA A 16 -0.56 -1.91 1.63
CA ALA A 16 -0.15 -1.09 2.77
C ALA A 16 1.34 -0.70 2.68
N ALA A 17 2.20 -1.63 2.28
CA ALA A 17 3.63 -1.38 2.10
C ALA A 17 3.87 -0.33 1.02
N GLY A 18 3.17 -0.43 -0.10
CA GLY A 18 3.29 0.56 -1.16
C GLY A 18 2.75 1.94 -0.76
N MET A 19 1.62 2.01 -0.02
CA MET A 19 1.07 3.30 0.46
C MET A 19 2.07 4.01 1.38
N VAL A 20 2.62 3.30 2.37
CA VAL A 20 3.63 3.85 3.28
C VAL A 20 4.93 4.17 2.54
N GLY A 21 5.34 3.31 1.60
CA GLY A 21 6.55 3.52 0.80
C GLY A 21 6.47 4.77 -0.07
N ILE A 22 5.32 5.08 -0.68
CA ILE A 22 5.13 6.35 -1.41
C ILE A 22 5.31 7.52 -0.45
N LEU A 23 4.72 7.44 0.75
CA LEU A 23 4.83 8.50 1.75
C LEU A 23 6.28 8.74 2.17
N ILE A 24 7.07 7.68 2.38
CA ILE A 24 8.51 7.76 2.65
C ILE A 24 9.27 8.41 1.48
N LEU A 25 8.98 8.00 0.23
CA LEU A 25 9.67 8.52 -0.96
C LEU A 25 9.43 10.01 -1.19
N LEU A 26 8.30 10.54 -0.75
CA LEU A 26 7.95 11.97 -0.84
C LEU A 26 8.59 12.80 0.26
N LEU A 27 9.07 12.17 1.34
CA LEU A 27 9.72 12.87 2.45
C LEU A 27 11.19 13.16 2.15
N ARG A 28 11.64 14.34 2.58
CA ARG A 28 13.02 14.80 2.39
C ARG A 28 14.02 14.10 3.32
N ASP A 29 13.60 13.80 4.55
CA ASP A 29 14.42 13.12 5.56
C ASP A 29 13.86 11.73 5.86
N GLN A 30 14.28 10.73 5.10
CA GLN A 30 13.77 9.37 5.28
C GLN A 30 14.23 8.76 6.62
N ARG A 31 15.39 9.15 7.14
CA ARG A 31 15.99 8.52 8.33
C ARG A 31 15.16 8.79 9.58
N SER A 32 14.71 10.02 9.77
CA SER A 32 13.90 10.40 10.93
C SER A 32 12.47 9.86 10.86
N TRP A 33 11.93 9.69 9.65
CA TRP A 33 10.53 9.31 9.45
C TRP A 33 10.28 7.82 9.23
N THR A 34 11.33 7.02 8.95
CA THR A 34 11.17 5.58 8.69
C THR A 34 10.52 4.84 9.86
N LEU A 35 11.01 5.04 11.10
CA LEU A 35 10.46 4.36 12.29
C LEU A 35 9.00 4.73 12.57
N PRO A 36 8.61 6.02 12.62
CA PRO A 36 7.20 6.41 12.76
C PRO A 36 6.30 5.81 11.67
N LEU A 37 6.77 5.80 10.42
CA LEU A 37 6.01 5.26 9.30
C LEU A 37 5.90 3.73 9.34
N LEU A 38 6.89 3.05 9.91
CA LEU A 38 6.83 1.61 10.18
C LEU A 38 5.76 1.27 11.23
N LEU A 39 5.57 2.12 12.23
CA LEU A 39 4.46 1.98 13.18
C LEU A 39 3.11 2.23 12.50
N LEU A 40 3.04 3.27 11.65
CA LEU A 40 1.84 3.59 10.88
C LEU A 40 1.45 2.47 9.90
N PHE A 41 2.43 1.75 9.35
CA PHE A 41 2.19 0.62 8.46
C PHE A 41 1.21 -0.39 9.04
N PHE A 42 1.33 -0.76 10.32
CA PHE A 42 0.41 -1.71 10.94
C PHE A 42 -1.03 -1.20 10.94
N LEU A 43 -1.22 0.10 11.22
CA LEU A 43 -2.55 0.71 11.23
C LEU A 43 -3.14 0.77 9.81
N VAL A 44 -2.34 1.16 8.83
CA VAL A 44 -2.73 1.18 7.41
C VAL A 44 -3.07 -0.23 6.94
N TRP A 45 -2.27 -1.23 7.32
CA TRP A 45 -2.47 -2.61 6.97
C TRP A 45 -3.79 -3.17 7.51
N VAL A 46 -4.08 -2.93 8.79
CA VAL A 46 -5.37 -3.32 9.40
C VAL A 46 -6.54 -2.62 8.71
N ALA A 47 -6.41 -1.33 8.41
CA ALA A 47 -7.46 -0.58 7.72
C ALA A 47 -7.72 -1.15 6.30
N VAL A 48 -6.67 -1.48 5.56
CA VAL A 48 -6.77 -2.11 4.24
C VAL A 48 -7.42 -3.50 4.32
N MET A 49 -7.02 -4.31 5.32
CA MET A 49 -7.61 -5.62 5.57
C MET A 49 -9.11 -5.50 5.88
N ALA A 50 -9.50 -4.54 6.73
CA ALA A 50 -10.90 -4.28 7.05
C ALA A 50 -11.69 -3.79 5.81
N ALA A 51 -11.09 -2.94 4.97
CA ALA A 51 -11.72 -2.45 3.75
C ALA A 51 -12.07 -3.59 2.75
N ALA A 52 -11.29 -4.68 2.73
CA ALA A 52 -11.61 -5.87 1.92
C ALA A 52 -13.00 -6.45 2.23
N PHE A 53 -13.45 -6.34 3.49
CA PHE A 53 -14.74 -6.88 3.93
C PHE A 53 -15.92 -5.98 3.57
N GLN A 54 -15.70 -4.69 3.28
CA GLN A 54 -16.73 -3.77 2.80
C GLN A 54 -17.20 -4.11 1.38
N CYS A 55 -16.39 -4.81 0.59
CA CYS A 55 -16.78 -5.26 -0.74
C CYS A 55 -17.94 -6.27 -0.68
N ARG A 56 -18.96 -6.15 -1.55
CA ARG A 56 -20.10 -7.10 -1.59
C ARG A 56 -19.70 -8.55 -1.85
N SER A 57 -18.63 -8.79 -2.63
CA SER A 57 -18.20 -10.13 -3.08
C SER A 57 -16.67 -10.27 -3.01
N GLY A 58 -16.17 -11.50 -2.89
CA GLY A 58 -14.72 -11.78 -2.91
C GLY A 58 -14.02 -11.34 -4.21
N TRP A 59 -14.67 -11.54 -5.36
CA TRP A 59 -14.13 -11.08 -6.64
C TRP A 59 -13.93 -9.57 -6.71
N ARG A 60 -14.95 -8.80 -6.29
CA ARG A 60 -14.82 -7.33 -6.18
C ARG A 60 -13.72 -6.91 -5.21
N ALA A 61 -13.52 -7.63 -4.10
CA ALA A 61 -12.41 -7.35 -3.18
C ALA A 61 -11.06 -7.53 -3.87
N TRP A 62 -10.89 -8.63 -4.61
CA TRP A 62 -9.70 -8.88 -5.43
C TRP A 62 -9.47 -7.78 -6.47
N LEU A 63 -10.50 -7.38 -7.21
CA LEU A 63 -10.37 -6.32 -8.20
C LEU A 63 -10.00 -4.98 -7.59
N TRP A 64 -10.70 -4.57 -6.52
CA TRP A 64 -10.42 -3.29 -5.86
C TRP A 64 -9.02 -3.27 -5.24
N MET A 65 -8.70 -4.27 -4.43
CA MET A 65 -7.39 -4.34 -3.79
C MET A 65 -6.28 -4.51 -4.82
N GLY A 66 -6.49 -5.32 -5.84
CA GLY A 66 -5.52 -5.55 -6.92
C GLY A 66 -5.27 -4.27 -7.72
N SER A 67 -6.33 -3.55 -8.08
CA SER A 67 -6.23 -2.26 -8.77
C SER A 67 -5.53 -1.20 -7.93
N ALA A 68 -5.81 -1.15 -6.62
CA ALA A 68 -5.16 -0.23 -5.70
C ALA A 68 -3.67 -0.56 -5.56
N THR A 69 -3.33 -1.84 -5.43
CA THR A 69 -1.93 -2.32 -5.40
C THR A 69 -1.22 -1.93 -6.67
N ALA A 70 -1.79 -2.25 -7.84
CA ALA A 70 -1.22 -1.87 -9.13
C ALA A 70 -1.06 -0.35 -9.27
N GLY A 71 -2.03 0.44 -8.81
CA GLY A 71 -1.97 1.90 -8.82
C GLY A 71 -0.85 2.45 -7.95
N VAL A 72 -0.63 1.88 -6.77
CA VAL A 72 0.43 2.30 -5.84
C VAL A 72 1.82 1.96 -6.40
N TYR A 73 2.04 0.75 -6.90
CA TYR A 73 3.33 0.40 -7.52
C TYR A 73 3.56 1.14 -8.85
N GLY A 74 2.52 1.37 -9.64
CA GLY A 74 2.57 2.22 -10.83
C GLY A 74 2.96 3.65 -10.47
N SER A 75 2.38 4.20 -9.39
CA SER A 75 2.74 5.53 -8.89
C SER A 75 4.19 5.60 -8.43
N MET A 76 4.68 4.58 -7.71
CA MET A 76 6.10 4.49 -7.35
C MET A 76 7.02 4.46 -8.58
N TYR A 77 6.63 3.70 -9.61
CA TYR A 77 7.36 3.66 -10.87
C TYR A 77 7.40 5.04 -11.54
N LEU A 78 6.27 5.75 -11.60
CA LEU A 78 6.19 7.11 -12.14
C LEU A 78 7.00 8.12 -11.32
N LEU A 79 6.97 8.03 -9.99
CA LEU A 79 7.80 8.86 -9.11
C LEU A 79 9.30 8.64 -9.36
N LYS A 80 9.69 7.38 -9.59
CA LYS A 80 11.06 7.05 -9.99
C LYS A 80 11.40 7.57 -11.37
N ALA A 81 10.53 7.38 -12.36
CA ALA A 81 10.75 7.80 -13.74
C ALA A 81 10.79 9.33 -13.91
N SER A 82 10.04 10.08 -13.09
CA SER A 82 10.02 11.55 -13.09
C SER A 82 11.21 12.18 -12.36
N GLY A 83 12.04 11.40 -11.68
CA GLY A 83 13.14 11.91 -10.84
C GLY A 83 12.67 12.62 -9.56
N LEU A 84 11.36 12.61 -9.27
CA LEU A 84 10.80 13.17 -8.04
C LEU A 84 11.09 12.27 -6.82
N ALA A 85 11.25 10.96 -7.04
CA ALA A 85 11.63 10.04 -5.99
C ALA A 85 13.10 10.24 -5.60
N ARG A 86 13.32 10.65 -4.35
CA ARG A 86 14.66 10.65 -3.74
C ARG A 86 14.92 9.27 -3.19
N VAL A 87 15.32 8.34 -4.06
CA VAL A 87 15.91 7.09 -3.58
C VAL A 87 17.23 7.49 -2.94
N ALA A 88 17.34 7.37 -1.61
CA ALA A 88 18.59 7.62 -0.91
C ALA A 88 19.68 6.77 -1.59
N ALA A 89 20.66 7.45 -2.18
CA ALA A 89 21.85 6.84 -2.76
C ALA A 89 22.79 6.35 -1.66
#